data_AF-M6KLC3-F1
#
_entry.id   AF-M6KLC3-F1
#
_cell.length_a   1.000
_cell.length_b   1.000
_cell.length_c   1.000
_cell.angle_alpha   90.00
_cell.angle_beta   90.00
_cell.angle_gamma   90.00
#
_symmetry.space_group_name_H-M   'P 1'
#
loop_
_entity.id
_entity.type
_entity.pdbx_description
1 polymer ?
#
loop_
_entity_poly.entity_id
_entity_poly.type
_entity_poly.pdbx_seq_one_letter_code
_entity_poly.pdbx_strand_id
1 'polypeptide(L)'
;MRTIAKKAGLAVGASYYHFKTKEEIVLEFYRTTQEEANIQNIEFCKSNLDLKDRIKNIIRFKLGQFIGYEKFLHVLSRSGGDPKHPLSPFSKETKQIREDAISIFRNAILDSKNPFPSDLKEDLPLLFWLFQLGIIYVWLFDESTHKRKTELLIDKGLDLIFQLLKLSSLPIFKSVRKSILSLVNLFKK
;
A
#
# COMPACT_ATOMS: atom_id res chain seq x y z
N MET A 1 5.50 26.63 2.82
CA MET A 1 4.21 27.34 2.81
C MET A 1 4.23 28.58 1.91
N ARG A 2 5.03 29.63 2.16
CA ARG A 2 5.04 30.85 1.30
C ARG A 2 5.16 30.58 -0.22
N THR A 3 6.12 29.76 -0.64
CA THR A 3 6.30 29.40 -2.06
C THR A 3 5.12 28.61 -2.63
N ILE A 4 4.49 27.76 -1.81
CA ILE A 4 3.30 26.98 -2.19
C ILE A 4 2.13 27.94 -2.41
N ALA A 5 1.88 28.85 -1.46
CA ALA A 5 0.86 29.89 -1.56
C ALA A 5 1.02 30.73 -2.85
N LYS A 6 2.25 31.22 -3.11
CA LYS A 6 2.56 31.99 -4.32
C LYS A 6 2.28 31.19 -5.60
N LYS A 7 2.70 29.92 -5.67
CA LYS A 7 2.45 29.07 -6.84
C LYS A 7 0.97 28.73 -7.03
N ALA A 8 0.21 28.65 -5.93
CA ALA A 8 -1.23 28.42 -5.95
C ALA A 8 -2.05 29.70 -6.21
N GLY A 9 -1.42 30.88 -6.33
CA GLY A 9 -2.12 32.15 -6.46
C GLY A 9 -2.88 32.59 -5.19
N LEU A 10 -2.49 32.06 -4.02
CA LEU A 10 -3.15 32.30 -2.74
C LEU A 10 -2.32 33.21 -1.83
N ALA A 11 -3.01 33.94 -0.95
CA ALA A 11 -2.37 34.62 0.17
C ALA A 11 -1.71 33.60 1.11
N VAL A 12 -0.56 33.95 1.69
CA VAL A 12 0.17 33.07 2.62
C VAL A 12 -0.72 32.66 3.81
N GLY A 13 -1.52 33.61 4.34
CA GLY A 13 -2.45 33.34 5.43
C GLY A 13 -3.52 32.30 5.07
N ALA A 14 -4.01 32.31 3.82
CA ALA A 14 -4.98 31.31 3.35
C ALA A 14 -4.38 29.90 3.32
N SER A 15 -3.10 29.76 2.97
CA SER A 15 -2.44 28.45 3.04
C SER A 15 -2.33 27.92 4.46
N TYR A 16 -2.04 28.78 5.44
CA TYR A 16 -1.98 28.39 6.86
C TYR A 16 -3.34 28.13 7.50
N TYR A 17 -4.41 28.71 6.94
CA TYR A 17 -5.78 28.41 7.35
C TYR A 17 -6.14 26.95 7.05
N HIS A 18 -5.72 26.43 5.90
CA HIS A 18 -5.98 25.03 5.51
C HIS A 18 -4.93 24.05 6.00
N PHE A 19 -3.65 24.43 5.95
CA PHE A 19 -2.53 23.56 6.30
C PHE A 19 -1.49 24.31 7.14
N LYS A 20 -1.35 23.91 8.40
CA LYS A 20 -0.39 24.49 9.35
C LYS A 20 1.05 24.16 8.97
N THR A 21 1.27 23.00 8.36
CA THR A 21 2.61 22.51 7.99
C THR A 21 2.64 21.96 6.56
N LYS A 22 3.84 21.67 6.04
CA LYS A 22 3.96 21.01 4.74
C LYS A 22 3.52 19.55 4.84
N GLU A 23 3.77 18.94 5.99
CA GLU A 23 3.43 17.56 6.31
C GLU A 23 1.92 17.35 6.22
N GLU A 24 1.10 18.30 6.68
CA GLU A 24 -0.36 18.21 6.56
C GLU A 24 -0.83 18.15 5.10
N ILE A 25 -0.17 18.85 4.17
CA ILE A 25 -0.47 18.74 2.72
C ILE A 25 -0.16 17.34 2.21
N VAL A 26 0.96 16.75 2.64
CA VAL A 26 1.35 15.40 2.24
C VAL A 26 0.38 14.35 2.80
N LEU A 27 -0.01 14.51 4.07
CA LEU A 27 -1.00 13.64 4.70
C LEU A 27 -2.35 13.74 3.97
N GLU A 28 -2.73 14.92 3.51
CA GLU A 28 -3.95 15.08 2.71
C GLU A 28 -3.84 14.37 1.35
N PHE A 29 -2.72 14.49 0.65
CA PHE A 29 -2.45 13.70 -0.55
C PHE A 29 -2.56 12.18 -0.29
N TYR A 30 -2.06 11.69 0.85
CA TYR A 30 -2.22 10.29 1.22
C TYR A 30 -3.68 9.91 1.48
N ARG A 31 -4.47 10.75 2.16
CA ARG A 31 -5.90 10.50 2.42
C ARG A 31 -6.69 10.46 1.12
N THR A 32 -6.56 11.48 0.29
CA THR A 32 -7.29 11.58 -0.99
C THR A 32 -6.99 10.38 -1.88
N THR A 33 -5.71 10.02 -2.04
CA THR A 33 -5.36 8.84 -2.86
C THR A 33 -5.82 7.52 -2.24
N GLN A 34 -5.95 7.44 -0.91
CA GLN A 34 -6.48 6.25 -0.23
C GLN A 34 -8.00 6.13 -0.39
N GLU A 35 -8.74 7.23 -0.29
CA GLU A 35 -10.19 7.26 -0.52
C GLU A 35 -10.55 6.86 -1.95
N GLU A 36 -9.86 7.41 -2.94
CA GLU A 36 -10.01 7.03 -4.35
C GLU A 36 -9.73 5.53 -4.57
N ALA A 37 -8.69 4.99 -3.92
CA ALA A 37 -8.35 3.58 -4.00
C ALA A 37 -9.42 2.70 -3.35
N ASN A 38 -10.02 3.13 -2.23
CA ASN A 38 -11.13 2.40 -1.61
C ASN A 38 -12.31 2.26 -2.58
N ILE A 39 -12.74 3.38 -3.18
CA ILE A 39 -13.87 3.41 -4.12
C ILE A 39 -13.60 2.51 -5.33
N GLN A 40 -12.43 2.67 -5.97
CA GLN A 40 -12.11 1.90 -7.17
C GLN A 40 -12.02 0.40 -6.90
N ASN A 41 -11.43 -0.01 -5.77
CA ASN A 41 -11.26 -1.43 -5.45
C ASN A 41 -12.58 -2.09 -5.07
N ILE A 42 -13.51 -1.38 -4.43
CA ILE A 42 -14.87 -1.88 -4.18
C ILE A 42 -15.54 -2.22 -5.52
N GLU A 43 -15.49 -1.31 -6.49
CA GLU A 43 -16.10 -1.56 -7.81
C GLU A 43 -15.42 -2.70 -8.56
N PHE A 44 -14.08 -2.79 -8.52
CA PHE A 44 -13.36 -3.89 -9.16
C PHE A 44 -13.71 -5.25 -8.54
N CYS A 45 -13.78 -5.34 -7.21
CA CYS A 45 -14.08 -6.58 -6.50
C CYS A 45 -15.49 -7.12 -6.78
N LYS A 46 -16.47 -6.27 -7.13
CA LYS A 46 -17.82 -6.69 -7.51
C LYS A 46 -17.83 -7.53 -8.80
N SER A 47 -16.93 -7.26 -9.74
CA SER A 47 -16.91 -7.89 -11.07
C SER A 47 -15.87 -8.99 -11.23
N ASN A 48 -14.86 -9.05 -10.36
CA ASN A 48 -13.81 -10.06 -10.40
C ASN A 48 -13.72 -10.80 -9.05
N LEU A 49 -13.71 -12.14 -9.09
CA LEU A 49 -13.65 -13.01 -7.89
C LEU A 49 -12.28 -13.65 -7.66
N ASP A 50 -11.35 -13.50 -8.61
CA ASP A 50 -9.98 -14.00 -8.49
C ASP A 50 -9.16 -13.07 -7.58
N LEU A 51 -8.64 -13.63 -6.50
CA LEU A 51 -7.91 -12.85 -5.52
C LEU A 51 -6.59 -12.30 -6.07
N LYS A 52 -5.89 -13.05 -6.93
CA LYS A 52 -4.60 -12.60 -7.49
C LYS A 52 -4.82 -11.37 -8.35
N ASP A 53 -5.85 -11.39 -9.19
CA ASP A 53 -6.24 -10.25 -10.02
C ASP A 53 -6.68 -9.04 -9.17
N ARG A 54 -7.41 -9.26 -8.08
CA ARG A 54 -7.76 -8.18 -7.13
C ARG A 54 -6.53 -7.54 -6.49
N ILE A 55 -5.60 -8.34 -5.96
CA ILE A 55 -4.35 -7.81 -5.37
C ILE A 55 -3.55 -7.04 -6.41
N LYS A 56 -3.46 -7.57 -7.62
CA LYS A 56 -2.80 -6.93 -8.75
C LYS A 56 -3.43 -5.58 -9.10
N ASN A 57 -4.77 -5.51 -9.13
CA ASN A 57 -5.49 -4.27 -9.39
C ASN A 57 -5.19 -3.21 -8.32
N ILE A 58 -5.25 -3.58 -7.02
CA ILE A 58 -4.97 -2.67 -5.91
C ILE A 58 -3.59 -2.00 -6.10
N ILE A 59 -2.57 -2.81 -6.34
CA ILE A 59 -1.19 -2.35 -6.49
C ILE A 59 -1.04 -1.46 -7.73
N ARG A 60 -1.53 -1.91 -8.90
CA ARG A 60 -1.43 -1.14 -10.15
C ARG A 60 -2.18 0.18 -10.08
N PHE A 61 -3.37 0.20 -9.47
CA PHE A 61 -4.13 1.43 -9.28
C PHE A 61 -3.34 2.43 -8.43
N LYS A 62 -2.75 1.97 -7.31
CA LYS A 62 -1.92 2.82 -6.45
C LYS A 62 -0.70 3.39 -7.19
N LEU A 63 -0.02 2.59 -8.01
CA LEU A 63 1.09 3.08 -8.85
C LEU A 63 0.60 4.08 -9.90
N GLY A 64 -0.58 3.87 -10.49
CA GLY A 64 -1.20 4.79 -11.43
C GLY A 64 -1.44 6.18 -10.81
N GLN A 65 -1.92 6.24 -9.56
CA GLN A 65 -2.08 7.49 -8.81
C GLN A 65 -0.77 8.25 -8.58
N PHE A 66 0.37 7.56 -8.65
CA PHE A 66 1.69 8.12 -8.39
C PHE A 66 2.43 8.59 -9.64
N ILE A 67 1.91 8.28 -10.83
CA ILE A 67 2.46 8.78 -12.10
C ILE A 67 2.44 10.31 -12.10
N GLY A 68 3.58 10.92 -12.39
CA GLY A 68 3.76 12.38 -12.36
C GLY A 68 4.14 12.95 -10.98
N TYR A 69 4.11 12.13 -9.92
CA TYR A 69 4.52 12.49 -8.56
C TYR A 69 5.87 11.88 -8.15
N GLU A 70 6.63 11.29 -9.07
CA GLU A 70 7.87 10.53 -8.79
C GLU A 70 8.88 11.35 -8.00
N LYS A 71 9.15 12.59 -8.42
CA LYS A 71 10.10 13.48 -7.73
C LYS A 71 9.67 13.78 -6.30
N PHE A 72 8.37 13.96 -6.08
CA PHE A 72 7.81 14.21 -4.76
C PHE A 72 7.94 12.95 -3.89
N LEU A 73 7.54 11.79 -4.40
CA LEU A 73 7.62 10.52 -3.69
C LEU A 73 9.06 10.08 -3.40
N HIS A 74 10.03 10.39 -4.26
CA HIS A 74 11.47 10.19 -3.98
C HIS A 74 11.97 10.99 -2.78
N VAL A 75 11.41 12.18 -2.53
CA VAL A 75 11.77 12.96 -1.35
C VAL A 75 11.19 12.28 -0.10
N LEU A 76 9.93 11.83 -0.17
CA LEU A 76 9.25 11.16 0.93
C LEU A 76 9.87 9.80 1.28
N SER A 77 10.37 9.06 0.28
CA SER A 77 10.93 7.72 0.47
C SER A 77 12.16 7.69 1.39
N ARG A 78 12.88 8.83 1.51
CA ARG A 78 14.05 8.96 2.39
C ARG A 78 13.69 8.78 3.87
N SER A 79 12.49 9.21 4.26
CA SER A 79 11.98 9.09 5.63
C SER A 79 10.93 8.00 5.78
N GLY A 80 10.59 7.29 4.70
CA GLY A 80 9.51 6.29 4.68
C GLY A 80 9.77 5.08 5.59
N GLY A 81 11.04 4.79 5.90
CA GLY A 81 11.42 3.70 6.80
C GLY A 81 11.50 4.09 8.29
N ASP A 82 11.44 5.38 8.64
CA ASP A 82 11.57 5.85 10.02
C ASP A 82 10.19 6.00 10.68
N PRO A 83 9.80 5.14 11.64
CA PRO A 83 8.49 5.22 12.29
C PRO A 83 8.28 6.50 13.11
N LYS A 84 9.34 7.24 13.42
CA LYS A 84 9.27 8.52 14.14
C LYS A 84 9.01 9.71 13.22
N HIS A 85 9.19 9.54 11.91
CA HIS A 85 8.93 10.61 10.97
C HIS A 85 7.41 10.69 10.67
N PRO A 86 6.77 11.87 10.77
CA PRO A 86 5.31 11.99 10.69
C PRO A 86 4.69 11.60 9.34
N LEU A 87 5.51 11.58 8.28
CA LEU A 87 5.10 11.15 6.94
C LEU A 87 5.43 9.70 6.62
N SER A 88 6.06 8.98 7.56
CA SER A 88 6.34 7.57 7.38
C SER A 88 5.03 6.77 7.37
N PRO A 89 4.85 5.79 6.46
CA PRO A 89 3.72 4.87 6.48
C PRO A 89 3.59 4.09 7.80
N PHE A 90 4.64 4.05 8.62
CA PHE A 90 4.69 3.35 9.90
C PHE A 90 4.49 4.27 11.11
N SER A 91 4.32 5.57 10.90
CA SER A 91 4.17 6.53 12.00
C SER A 91 2.79 6.44 12.66
N LYS A 92 2.64 7.19 13.77
CA LYS A 92 1.36 7.33 14.48
C LYS A 92 0.38 8.20 13.68
N GLU A 93 0.90 9.24 13.03
CA GLU A 93 0.14 10.21 12.25
C GLU A 93 -0.51 9.56 11.02
N THR A 94 0.15 8.57 10.42
CA THR A 94 -0.38 7.83 9.27
C THR A 94 -1.17 6.58 9.65
N LYS A 95 -1.42 6.34 10.95
CA LYS A 95 -2.07 5.11 11.42
C LYS A 95 -3.41 4.84 10.73
N GLN A 96 -4.30 5.84 10.67
CA GLN A 96 -5.61 5.64 10.05
C GLN A 96 -5.48 5.34 8.55
N ILE A 97 -4.63 6.09 7.84
CA ILE A 97 -4.36 5.86 6.40
C ILE A 97 -3.83 4.45 6.17
N ARG A 98 -2.93 3.97 7.04
CA ARG A 98 -2.40 2.60 7.00
C ARG A 98 -3.49 1.57 7.23
N GLU A 99 -4.35 1.74 8.24
CA GLU A 99 -5.47 0.83 8.48
C GLU A 99 -6.43 0.79 7.30
N ASP A 100 -6.75 1.95 6.71
CA ASP A 100 -7.60 2.05 5.52
C ASP A 100 -6.96 1.32 4.33
N ALA A 101 -5.65 1.51 4.11
CA ALA A 101 -4.89 0.83 3.07
C ALA A 101 -4.86 -0.69 3.26
N ILE A 102 -4.68 -1.17 4.49
CA ILE A 102 -4.74 -2.60 4.83
C ILE A 102 -6.18 -3.15 4.64
N SER A 103 -7.20 -2.35 4.93
CA SER A 103 -8.60 -2.76 4.81
C SER A 103 -9.00 -3.11 3.37
N ILE A 104 -8.42 -2.44 2.36
CA ILE A 104 -8.65 -2.79 0.95
C ILE A 104 -8.26 -4.26 0.70
N PHE A 105 -7.09 -4.68 1.18
CA PHE A 105 -6.63 -6.07 1.03
C PHE A 105 -7.52 -7.04 1.81
N ARG A 106 -7.99 -6.63 3.00
CA ARG A 106 -8.94 -7.42 3.79
C ARG A 106 -10.24 -7.68 3.02
N ASN A 107 -10.82 -6.63 2.43
CA ASN A 107 -12.05 -6.72 1.65
C ASN A 107 -11.84 -7.59 0.39
N ALA A 108 -10.72 -7.40 -0.31
CA ALA A 108 -10.38 -8.23 -1.46
C ALA A 108 -10.32 -9.73 -1.12
N ILE A 109 -9.82 -10.09 0.07
CA ILE A 109 -9.73 -11.48 0.55
C ILE A 109 -11.09 -12.04 0.97
N LEU A 110 -11.89 -11.28 1.73
CA LEU A 110 -13.17 -11.73 2.29
C LEU A 110 -14.12 -12.27 1.22
N ASP A 111 -14.24 -11.55 0.11
CA ASP A 111 -15.20 -11.87 -0.95
C ASP A 111 -14.58 -12.72 -2.09
N SER A 112 -13.41 -13.33 -1.87
CA SER A 112 -12.68 -14.07 -2.91
C SER A 112 -12.97 -15.57 -2.91
N LYS A 113 -12.81 -16.20 -4.09
CA LYS A 113 -13.02 -17.65 -4.25
C LYS A 113 -11.91 -18.51 -3.64
N ASN A 114 -10.81 -17.95 -3.14
CA ASN A 114 -9.63 -18.72 -2.76
C ASN A 114 -9.70 -19.13 -1.27
N PRO A 115 -9.85 -20.43 -0.95
CA PRO A 115 -9.95 -20.87 0.43
C PRO A 115 -8.55 -20.92 1.06
N PHE A 116 -8.15 -19.83 1.74
CA PHE A 116 -7.02 -19.88 2.66
C PHE A 116 -7.47 -20.25 4.08
N PRO A 117 -6.63 -20.98 4.83
CA PRO A 117 -6.75 -21.14 6.28
C PRO A 117 -7.04 -19.80 7.00
N SER A 118 -7.87 -19.83 8.05
CA SER A 118 -8.29 -18.62 8.77
C SER A 118 -7.12 -17.85 9.37
N ASP A 119 -6.10 -18.54 9.87
CA ASP A 119 -4.87 -17.95 10.40
C ASP A 119 -4.10 -17.15 9.33
N LEU A 120 -4.10 -17.58 8.07
CA LEU A 120 -3.54 -16.78 6.98
C LEU A 120 -4.39 -15.57 6.65
N LYS A 121 -5.73 -15.71 6.65
CA LYS A 121 -6.64 -14.61 6.31
C LYS A 121 -6.51 -13.41 7.25
N GLU A 122 -6.15 -13.64 8.51
CA GLU A 122 -5.95 -12.57 9.50
C GLU A 122 -4.72 -11.70 9.17
N ASP A 123 -3.65 -12.32 8.67
CA ASP A 123 -2.33 -11.70 8.56
C ASP A 123 -2.00 -11.25 7.12
N LEU A 124 -2.60 -11.91 6.13
CA LEU A 124 -2.43 -11.62 4.71
C LEU A 124 -2.68 -10.16 4.32
N PRO A 125 -3.70 -9.45 4.85
CA PRO A 125 -3.93 -8.05 4.50
C PRO A 125 -2.71 -7.17 4.77
N LEU A 126 -2.08 -7.34 5.94
CA LEU A 126 -0.87 -6.61 6.32
C LEU A 126 0.31 -7.01 5.43
N LEU A 127 0.47 -8.30 5.15
CA LEU A 127 1.56 -8.79 4.30
C LEU A 127 1.47 -8.27 2.85
N PHE A 128 0.26 -8.22 2.28
CA PHE A 128 0.06 -7.63 0.96
C PHE A 128 0.26 -6.11 0.95
N TRP A 129 -0.13 -5.42 2.02
CA TRP A 129 0.18 -3.99 2.15
C TRP A 129 1.70 -3.73 2.24
N LEU A 130 2.44 -4.55 2.99
CA LEU A 130 3.91 -4.49 3.04
C LEU A 130 4.53 -4.80 1.66
N PHE A 131 3.99 -5.80 0.96
CA PHE A 131 4.40 -6.11 -0.41
C PHE A 131 4.16 -4.91 -1.34
N GLN A 132 3.00 -4.24 -1.26
CA GLN A 132 2.71 -3.02 -2.01
C GLN A 132 3.73 -1.91 -1.69
N LEU A 133 4.09 -1.69 -0.43
CA LEU A 133 5.14 -0.71 -0.08
C LEU A 133 6.48 -1.07 -0.72
N GLY A 134 6.84 -2.36 -0.74
CA GLY A 134 8.03 -2.85 -1.46
C GLY A 134 7.96 -2.58 -2.97
N ILE A 135 6.80 -2.82 -3.60
CA ILE A 135 6.58 -2.51 -5.02
C ILE A 135 6.71 -1.01 -5.28
N ILE A 136 6.10 -0.15 -4.45
CA ILE A 136 6.21 1.31 -4.57
C ILE A 136 7.67 1.73 -4.49
N TYR A 137 8.43 1.16 -3.56
CA TYR A 137 9.86 1.46 -3.44
C TYR A 137 10.62 1.06 -4.71
N VAL A 138 10.41 -0.16 -5.23
CA VAL A 138 11.03 -0.59 -6.50
C VAL A 138 10.61 0.31 -7.67
N TRP A 139 9.32 0.66 -7.76
CA TRP A 139 8.77 1.51 -8.81
C TRP A 139 9.42 2.90 -8.86
N LEU A 140 9.69 3.50 -7.70
CA LEU A 140 10.39 4.78 -7.62
C LEU A 140 11.76 4.71 -8.30
N PHE A 141 12.52 3.64 -8.07
CA PHE A 141 13.88 3.49 -8.59
C PHE A 141 13.97 2.66 -9.89
N ASP A 142 12.86 2.24 -10.48
CA ASP A 142 12.88 1.50 -11.73
C ASP A 142 13.10 2.45 -12.91
N GLU A 143 14.30 2.43 -13.49
CA GLU A 143 14.69 3.20 -14.67
C GLU A 143 14.45 2.45 -15.99
N SER A 144 13.90 1.23 -15.94
CA SER A 144 13.58 0.48 -17.16
C SER A 144 12.44 1.12 -17.95
N THR A 145 12.45 0.91 -19.27
CA THR A 145 11.42 1.42 -20.18
C THR A 145 10.02 1.03 -19.69
N HIS A 146 9.15 2.01 -19.51
CA HIS A 146 7.79 1.84 -18.97
C HIS A 146 7.71 1.06 -17.64
N LYS A 147 8.73 1.18 -16.77
CA LYS A 147 8.74 0.50 -15.46
C LYS A 147 8.62 -1.04 -15.58
N ARG A 148 9.23 -1.61 -16.62
CA ARG A 148 9.15 -3.05 -16.94
C ARG A 148 9.61 -3.94 -15.79
N LYS A 149 10.62 -3.56 -15.00
CA LYS A 149 11.07 -4.37 -13.86
C LYS A 149 10.01 -4.38 -12.76
N THR A 150 9.36 -3.26 -12.49
CA THR A 150 8.22 -3.20 -11.55
C THR A 150 7.08 -4.09 -12.03
N GLU A 151 6.67 -3.98 -13.30
CA GLU A 151 5.57 -4.81 -13.82
C GLU A 151 5.89 -6.31 -13.74
N LEU A 152 7.13 -6.71 -14.05
CA LEU A 152 7.58 -8.09 -13.87
C LEU A 152 7.56 -8.53 -12.41
N LEU A 153 7.95 -7.65 -11.48
CA LEU A 153 7.92 -7.95 -10.04
C LEU A 153 6.47 -8.11 -9.53
N ILE A 154 5.54 -7.30 -10.02
CA ILE A 154 4.11 -7.45 -9.71
C ILE A 154 3.62 -8.80 -10.24
N ASP A 155 3.84 -9.09 -11.53
CA ASP A 155 3.35 -10.30 -12.19
C ASP A 155 3.95 -11.56 -11.58
N LYS A 156 5.28 -11.70 -11.64
CA LYS A 156 6.00 -12.90 -11.19
C LYS A 156 6.05 -13.01 -9.67
N GLY A 157 6.13 -11.89 -8.97
CA GLY A 157 6.09 -11.87 -7.51
C GLY A 157 4.75 -12.36 -6.99
N LEU A 158 3.62 -11.90 -7.55
CA LEU A 158 2.31 -12.42 -7.15
C LEU A 158 2.13 -13.89 -7.53
N ASP A 159 2.58 -14.33 -8.70
CA ASP A 159 2.55 -15.76 -9.05
C ASP A 159 3.28 -16.62 -8.00
N LEU A 160 4.49 -16.22 -7.61
CA LEU A 160 5.28 -16.91 -6.58
C LEU A 160 4.60 -16.86 -5.21
N ILE A 161 4.10 -15.69 -4.79
CA ILE A 161 3.39 -15.54 -3.51
C ILE A 161 2.19 -16.49 -3.47
N PHE A 162 1.37 -16.55 -4.52
CA PHE A 162 0.20 -17.43 -4.54
C PHE A 162 0.58 -18.93 -4.55
N GLN A 163 1.70 -19.30 -5.19
CA GLN A 163 2.24 -20.65 -5.08
C GLN A 163 2.66 -20.99 -3.64
N LEU A 164 3.36 -20.07 -2.96
CA LEU A 164 3.75 -20.24 -1.56
C LEU A 164 2.55 -20.27 -0.61
N LEU A 165 1.51 -19.47 -0.88
CA LEU A 165 0.25 -19.51 -0.12
C LEU A 165 -0.46 -20.85 -0.30
N LYS A 166 -0.50 -21.39 -1.52
CA LYS A 166 -1.03 -22.73 -1.78
C LYS A 166 -0.24 -23.80 -1.01
N LEU A 167 1.10 -23.75 -1.03
CA LEU A 167 1.94 -24.70 -0.29
C LEU A 167 1.74 -24.59 1.22
N SER A 168 1.78 -23.37 1.77
CA SER A 168 1.57 -23.12 3.19
C SER A 168 0.18 -23.50 3.69
N SER A 169 -0.80 -23.63 2.79
CA SER A 169 -2.14 -24.12 3.14
C SER A 169 -2.18 -25.62 3.46
N LEU A 170 -1.17 -26.39 3.02
CA LEU A 170 -1.11 -27.84 3.26
C LEU A 170 -0.84 -28.15 4.75
N PRO A 171 -1.44 -29.21 5.31
CA PRO A 171 -1.31 -29.54 6.74
C PRO A 171 0.13 -29.71 7.23
N ILE A 172 1.02 -30.26 6.40
CA ILE A 172 2.43 -30.51 6.75
C ILE A 172 3.21 -29.21 7.03
N PHE A 173 2.79 -28.08 6.46
CA PHE A 173 3.43 -26.78 6.67
C PHE A 173 2.82 -25.97 7.82
N LYS A 174 1.85 -26.51 8.57
CA LYS A 174 1.15 -25.78 9.64
C LYS A 174 2.08 -25.24 10.71
N SER A 175 3.11 -25.99 11.12
CA SER A 175 4.07 -25.55 12.14
C SER A 175 4.91 -24.36 11.64
N VAL A 176 5.50 -24.49 10.45
CA VAL A 176 6.29 -23.42 9.80
C VAL A 176 5.44 -22.17 9.60
N ARG A 177 4.20 -22.34 9.12
CA ARG A 177 3.25 -21.24 8.95
C ARG A 177 3.02 -20.49 10.26
N LYS A 178 2.70 -21.20 11.35
CA LYS A 178 2.50 -20.58 12.66
C LYS A 178 3.74 -19.83 13.16
N SER A 179 4.93 -20.38 12.96
CA SER A 179 6.19 -19.70 13.32
C SER A 179 6.37 -18.40 12.55
N ILE A 180 6.11 -18.40 11.24
CA ILE A 180 6.18 -17.18 10.41
C ILE A 180 5.16 -16.15 10.91
N LEU A 181 3.90 -16.55 11.12
CA LEU A 181 2.85 -15.64 11.61
C LEU A 181 3.18 -15.08 13.01
N SER A 182 3.81 -15.87 13.89
CA SER A 182 4.28 -15.35 15.19
C SER A 182 5.33 -14.26 15.06
N LEU A 183 6.20 -14.32 14.04
CA LEU A 183 7.18 -13.26 13.76
C LEU A 183 6.48 -12.01 13.23
N VAL A 184 5.48 -12.16 12.36
CA VAL A 184 4.68 -11.03 11.86
C VAL A 184 4.00 -10.30 13.01
N ASN A 185 3.47 -11.03 13.99
CA ASN A 185 2.80 -10.47 15.15
C ASN A 185 3.72 -9.61 16.05
N LEU A 186 5.04 -9.76 15.96
CA LEU A 186 5.98 -8.87 16.67
C LEU A 186 5.86 -7.41 16.24
N PHE A 187 5.39 -7.17 15.01
CA PHE A 187 5.34 -5.86 14.37
C PHE A 187 3.94 -5.24 14.29
N LYS A 188 2.91 -5.90 14.83
CA LYS A 188 1.51 -5.44 14.78
C LYS A 188 1.07 -4.51 15.93
N LYS A 189 2.02 -4.02 16.73
CA LYS A 189 1.71 -3.19 17.91
C LYS A 189 1.26 -1.78 17.55
#